data_AF-A0A2N2XBJ2-F1
#
_entry.id   AF-A0A2N2XBJ2-F1
#
_cell.length_a   1.000
_cell.length_b   1.000
_cell.length_c   1.000
_cell.angle_alpha   90.00
_cell.angle_beta   90.00
_cell.angle_gamma   90.00
#
_symmetry.space_group_name_H-M   'P 1'
#
loop_
_entity.id
_entity.type
_entity.pdbx_description
1 polymer ?
#
loop_
_entity_poly.entity_id
_entity_poly.type
_entity_poly.pdbx_seq_one_letter_code
_entity_poly.pdbx_strand_id
1 'polypeptide(L)' 'MNENLNPDKNLSSPEDIEVEKKLRPLSFDDFTGQEQVIDNLKVFVKAANLRNEALDHTLFHGPPGLGKTTLAHILANEL' A
#
# COMPACT_ATOMS: atom_id res chain seq x y z
N MET A 1 -25.36 -9.70 24.83
CA MET A 1 -24.39 -8.99 23.97
C MET A 1 -23.92 -9.98 22.93
N ASN A 2 -23.94 -9.62 21.65
CA ASN A 2 -23.48 -10.52 20.58
C ASN A 2 -21.99 -10.78 20.76
N GLU A 3 -21.58 -12.04 20.94
CA GLU A 3 -20.17 -12.44 21.10
C GLU A 3 -19.29 -12.09 19.87
N ASN A 4 -19.94 -11.80 18.74
CA ASN A 4 -19.31 -11.41 17.48
C ASN A 4 -18.95 -9.92 17.39
N LEU A 5 -19.28 -9.10 18.41
CA LEU A 5 -19.06 -7.65 18.43
C LEU A 5 -18.02 -7.24 19.48
N ASN A 6 -17.14 -8.16 19.90
CA ASN A 6 -16.11 -7.85 20.89
C ASN A 6 -14.92 -7.13 20.21
N PRO A 7 -14.69 -5.83 20.46
CA PRO A 7 -13.64 -5.06 19.79
C PRO A 7 -12.22 -5.44 20.26
N ASP A 8 -12.11 -6.16 21.38
CA ASP A 8 -10.84 -6.64 21.95
C ASP A 8 -10.40 -8.01 21.40
N LYS A 9 -11.14 -8.58 20.44
CA LYS A 9 -10.70 -9.77 19.72
C LYS A 9 -9.60 -9.35 18.75
N ASN A 10 -8.35 -9.26 19.23
CA ASN A 10 -7.18 -9.14 18.38
C ASN A 10 -7.24 -10.29 17.36
N LEU A 11 -7.47 -9.92 16.10
CA LEU A 11 -8.03 -10.78 15.06
C LEU A 11 -7.00 -11.59 14.25
N SER A 12 -5.72 -11.60 14.64
CA SER A 12 -4.67 -12.30 13.91
C SER A 12 -3.53 -12.64 14.89
N SER A 13 -3.00 -13.86 14.86
CA SER A 13 -1.79 -14.16 15.64
C SER A 13 -0.59 -13.34 15.11
N PRO A 14 0.49 -13.18 15.87
CA PRO A 14 1.71 -12.55 15.36
C PRO A 14 2.21 -13.21 14.06
N GLU A 15 2.03 -14.53 13.92
CA GLU A 15 2.37 -15.24 12.68
C GLU A 15 1.45 -14.84 11.52
N ASP A 16 0.14 -14.71 11.75
CA ASP A 16 -0.82 -14.27 10.72
C ASP A 16 -0.50 -12.87 10.20
N ILE A 17 -0.10 -11.95 11.08
CA ILE A 17 0.33 -10.59 10.70
C ILE A 17 1.60 -10.64 9.85
N GLU A 18 2.55 -11.52 10.19
CA GLU A 18 3.79 -11.66 9.45
C GLU A 18 3.56 -12.27 8.06
N VAL A 19 2.65 -13.26 7.97
CA VAL A 19 2.21 -13.84 6.69
C VAL A 19 1.50 -12.80 5.85
N GLU A 20 0.57 -12.01 6.42
CA GLU A 20 -0.13 -10.96 5.70
C GLU A 20 0.83 -9.91 5.13
N LYS A 21 1.86 -9.52 5.90
CA LYS A 21 2.93 -8.63 5.42
C LYS A 21 3.69 -9.23 4.23
N LYS A 22 3.98 -10.53 4.26
CA LYS A 22 4.66 -11.25 3.15
C LYS A 22 3.79 -11.36 1.89
N LEU A 23 2.47 -11.34 2.03
CA LEU A 23 1.52 -11.41 0.91
C LEU A 23 1.29 -10.06 0.22
N ARG A 24 1.69 -8.94 0.84
CA ARG A 24 1.51 -7.62 0.22
C ARG A 24 2.52 -7.43 -0.92
N PRO A 25 2.07 -6.94 -2.08
CA PRO A 25 2.94 -6.47 -3.16
C PRO A 25 4.07 -5.57 -2.64
N LEU A 26 5.28 -5.77 -3.15
CA LEU A 26 6.49 -5.04 -2.71
C LEU A 26 6.92 -3.97 -3.72
N SER A 27 6.59 -4.19 -4.99
CA SER A 27 6.88 -3.29 -6.10
C SER A 27 5.62 -2.96 -6.90
N PHE A 28 5.71 -2.01 -7.83
CA PHE A 28 4.61 -1.72 -8.76
C PHE A 28 4.26 -2.92 -9.64
N ASP A 29 5.22 -3.76 -9.98
CA ASP A 29 5.02 -4.90 -10.88
C ASP A 29 4.29 -6.07 -10.17
N ASP A 30 4.33 -6.10 -8.84
CA ASP A 30 3.57 -7.04 -8.02
C ASP A 30 2.10 -6.59 -7.79
N PHE A 31 1.78 -5.33 -8.07
CA PHE A 31 0.45 -4.78 -7.85
C PHE A 31 -0.44 -4.97 -9.08
N THR A 32 -1.52 -5.73 -8.92
CA THR A 32 -2.44 -6.04 -10.03
C THR A 32 -3.61 -5.05 -10.10
N GLY A 33 -3.88 -4.54 -11.30
CA GLY A 33 -4.96 -3.59 -11.58
C GLY A 33 -4.56 -2.14 -11.29
N GLN A 34 -5.49 -1.19 -11.46
CA GLN A 34 -5.22 0.25 -11.31
C GLN A 34 -4.09 0.78 -12.22
N GLU A 35 -3.95 0.24 -13.44
CA GLU A 35 -2.82 0.55 -14.36
C GLU A 35 -2.57 2.05 -14.52
N GLN A 36 -3.63 2.84 -14.75
CA GLN A 36 -3.51 4.30 -14.88
C GLN A 36 -2.90 4.98 -13.64
N VAL A 37 -3.22 4.49 -12.44
CA VAL A 37 -2.65 5.02 -11.19
C VAL A 37 -1.19 4.63 -11.07
N ILE A 38 -0.86 3.36 -11.36
CA ILE A 38 0.52 2.85 -11.33
C ILE A 38 1.40 3.64 -12.31
N ASP A 39 0.94 3.83 -13.55
CA ASP A 39 1.71 4.54 -14.58
C ASP A 39 2.00 5.98 -14.15
N ASN A 40 1.02 6.69 -13.60
CA ASN A 40 1.22 8.03 -13.07
C ASN A 40 2.23 8.05 -11.91
N LEU A 41 2.12 7.11 -10.96
CA LEU A 41 3.07 7.00 -9.84
C LEU A 41 4.49 6.71 -10.32
N LYS A 42 4.67 5.80 -11.29
CA LYS A 42 5.97 5.51 -11.91
C LYS A 42 6.59 6.77 -12.52
N VAL A 43 5.79 7.63 -13.16
CA VAL A 43 6.27 8.92 -13.69
C VAL A 43 6.70 9.87 -12.56
N PHE A 44 5.91 10.00 -11.50
CA PHE A 44 6.25 10.88 -10.37
C PHE A 44 7.52 10.43 -9.64
N VAL A 45 7.64 9.14 -9.33
CA VAL A 45 8.83 8.55 -8.69
C VAL A 45 10.05 8.78 -9.57
N LYS A 46 9.96 8.47 -10.87
CA LYS A 46 11.05 8.69 -11.81
C LYS A 46 11.47 10.16 -11.84
N ALA A 47 10.52 11.09 -11.84
CA ALA A 47 10.81 12.51 -11.85
C ALA A 47 11.50 12.98 -10.55
N ALA A 48 11.04 12.50 -9.38
CA ALA A 48 11.66 12.79 -8.08
C ALA A 48 13.10 12.25 -8.02
N ASN A 49 13.31 11.00 -8.42
CA ASN A 49 14.62 10.35 -8.44
C ASN A 49 15.59 11.06 -9.40
N LEU A 50 15.12 11.51 -10.57
CA LEU A 50 15.94 12.27 -11.52
C LEU A 50 16.39 13.63 -10.97
N ARG A 51 15.57 14.27 -10.13
CA ARG A 51 15.92 15.53 -9.45
C ARG A 51 16.71 15.31 -8.17
N ASN A 52 16.80 14.06 -7.68
CA ASN A 52 17.35 13.72 -6.37
C ASN A 52 16.65 14.50 -5.24
N GLU A 53 15.32 14.60 -5.34
CA GLU A 53 14.44 15.31 -4.41
C GLU A 53 13.37 14.36 -3.87
N ALA A 54 12.73 14.75 -2.77
CA ALA A 54 11.56 14.03 -2.28
C ALA A 54 10.41 14.08 -3.30
N LEU A 55 9.60 13.02 -3.32
CA LEU A 55 8.34 13.00 -4.07
C LEU A 55 7.38 14.06 -3.51
N ASP A 56 6.65 14.72 -4.41
CA ASP A 56 5.58 15.65 -4.04
C ASP A 56 4.49 14.96 -3.19
N HIS A 57 3.75 15.77 -2.42
CA HIS A 57 2.70 15.26 -1.53
C HIS A 57 1.64 14.45 -2.30
N THR A 58 1.44 13.21 -1.86
CA THR A 58 0.51 12.27 -2.48
C THR A 58 -0.58 11.87 -1.48
N LEU A 59 -1.85 11.95 -1.90
CA LEU A 59 -3.01 11.54 -1.11
C LEU A 59 -3.74 10.36 -1.79
N PHE A 60 -3.76 9.20 -1.13
CA PHE A 60 -4.57 8.08 -1.57
C PHE A 60 -5.97 8.13 -0.94
N HIS A 61 -7.00 8.24 -1.76
CA HIS A 61 -8.40 8.25 -1.30
C HIS A 61 -9.24 7.23 -2.07
N GLY A 62 -10.33 6.76 -1.45
CA GLY A 62 -11.28 5.84 -2.08
C GLY A 62 -11.80 4.74 -1.14
N PRO A 63 -12.78 3.92 -1.61
CA PRO A 63 -13.38 2.80 -0.87
C PRO A 63 -12.37 1.84 -0.22
N PRO A 64 -12.77 1.09 0.83
CA PRO A 64 -11.91 0.07 1.43
C PRO A 64 -11.54 -1.03 0.42
N GLY A 65 -10.37 -1.65 0.59
CA GLY A 65 -9.92 -2.77 -0.25
C GLY A 65 -9.21 -2.41 -1.57
N LEU A 66 -9.10 -1.13 -1.94
CA LEU A 66 -8.46 -0.70 -3.20
C LEU A 66 -6.92 -0.63 -3.16
N GLY A 67 -6.27 -1.17 -2.12
CA GLY A 67 -4.81 -1.21 -2.06
C GLY A 67 -4.12 0.11 -1.70
N LYS A 68 -4.83 1.11 -1.16
CA LYS A 68 -4.25 2.42 -0.75
C LYS A 68 -3.02 2.29 0.14
N THR A 69 -3.12 1.48 1.20
CA THR A 69 -2.01 1.25 2.13
C THR A 69 -0.87 0.50 1.45
N THR A 70 -1.18 -0.48 0.60
CA THR A 70 -0.18 -1.22 -0.19
C THR A 70 0.57 -0.30 -1.15
N LEU A 71 -0.13 0.57 -1.88
CA LEU A 71 0.47 1.55 -2.79
C LEU A 71 1.37 2.53 -2.05
N ALA A 72 1.00 2.97 -0.84
CA ALA A 72 1.87 3.79 -0.01
C ALA A 72 3.16 3.06 0.39
N HIS A 73 3.09 1.77 0.70
CA HIS A 73 4.28 0.95 1.00
C HIS A 73 5.16 0.75 -0.23
N ILE A 74 4.58 0.46 -1.40
CA ILE A 74 5.32 0.34 -2.67
C ILE A 74 6.02 1.67 -2.96
N LEU A 75 5.31 2.79 -2.86
CA LEU A 75 5.87 4.12 -3.14
C LEU A 75 7.05 4.45 -2.23
N ALA A 76 7.00 4.05 -0.95
CA ALA A 76 8.10 4.23 -0.02
C ALA A 76 9.32 3.33 -0.31
N ASN A 77 9.13 2.20 -0.99
CA ASN A 77 10.22 1.30 -1.39
C ASN A 77 10.91 1.75 -2.69
N GLU A 78 10.21 2.50 -3.55
CA GLU A 78 10.68 2.91 -4.90
C GLU A 78 11.40 4.28 -4.91
N LEU A 79 11.34 5.00 -3.79
CA LEU A 79 12.03 6.27 -3.53
C LEU A 79 13.33 6.03 -2.75
#